data_AF-A0A2G9ULS0-F1
#
_entry.id   AF-A0A2G9ULS0-F1
#
_cell.length_a   1.000
_cell.length_b   1.000
_cell.length_c   1.000
_cell.angle_alpha   90.00
_cell.angle_beta   90.00
_cell.angle_gamma   90.00
#
_symmetry.space_group_name_H-M   'P 1'
#
loop_
_entity.id
_entity.type
_entity.pdbx_description
1 polymer ?
#
loop_
_entity_poly.entity_id
_entity_poly.type
_entity_poly.pdbx_seq_one_letter_code
_entity_poly.pdbx_strand_id
1 'polypeptide(L)'
;MVEQHWVELPGSSGNQFQYLDYTSSTFTIAGNDVLVFVHIQKTAGTSFEKFLVRHLNIEHPCQCSKGKKRCSCPRPNKRNEVWLFSRYSTGWLCGLHADFTELYVSGCVDRMLNKKEGARRIRRYFYTTFLREPTARFISEYRHVNRGATWIASRHICNGRAPTSDELPLCFDPNLGWDDVSLNEFLHCPFNLAFNR
;
A
#
# COMPACT_ATOMS: atom_id res chain seq x y z
N MET A 1 9.91 -10.14 -18.71
CA MET A 1 10.82 -10.43 -17.58
C MET A 1 10.45 -9.47 -16.46
N VAL A 2 10.01 -10.01 -15.32
CA VAL A 2 9.81 -9.21 -14.11
C VAL A 2 11.16 -9.16 -13.42
N GLU A 3 11.78 -8.00 -13.39
CA GLU A 3 13.05 -7.79 -12.69
C GLU A 3 12.72 -7.38 -11.25
N GLN A 4 12.94 -8.28 -10.29
CA GLN A 4 12.77 -7.99 -8.87
C GLN A 4 14.08 -7.40 -8.35
N HIS A 5 14.11 -6.09 -8.10
CA HIS A 5 15.19 -5.45 -7.36
C HIS A 5 14.82 -5.36 -5.89
N TRP A 6 15.57 -6.05 -5.05
CA TRP A 6 15.50 -5.91 -3.59
C TRP A 6 16.42 -4.74 -3.20
N VAL A 7 15.85 -3.69 -2.60
CA VAL A 7 16.63 -2.58 -2.02
C VAL A 7 16.77 -2.83 -0.52
N GLU A 8 17.99 -3.05 -0.06
CA GLU A 8 18.34 -3.15 1.36
C GLU A 8 18.52 -1.75 1.96
N LEU A 9 17.84 -1.45 3.07
CA LEU A 9 18.04 -0.21 3.82
C LEU A 9 18.35 -0.53 5.30
N PRO A 10 19.46 -0.01 5.87
CA PRO A 10 19.80 -0.21 7.27
C PRO A 10 18.92 0.67 8.18
N GLY A 11 18.24 0.04 9.14
CA GLY A 11 17.48 0.72 10.18
C GLY A 11 18.36 1.21 11.33
N SER A 12 18.25 2.49 11.68
CA SER A 12 18.92 3.14 12.79
C SER A 12 18.09 3.09 14.08
N SER A 13 18.59 2.41 15.11
CA SER A 13 18.69 2.83 16.54
C SER A 13 18.78 1.59 17.45
N GLY A 14 19.83 1.55 18.27
CA GLY A 14 20.28 0.36 18.98
C GLY A 14 19.41 -0.08 20.16
N ASN A 15 19.18 -1.39 20.28
CA ASN A 15 19.88 -2.28 21.22
C ASN A 15 19.32 -3.70 21.09
N GLN A 16 20.24 -4.68 21.10
CA GLN A 16 20.04 -6.12 20.93
C GLN A 16 19.59 -6.56 19.54
N PHE A 17 20.55 -6.57 18.60
CA PHE A 17 20.44 -7.27 17.33
C PHE A 17 20.26 -8.77 17.58
N GLN A 18 19.00 -9.24 17.58
CA GLN A 18 18.74 -10.58 17.06
C GLN A 18 19.09 -10.51 15.57
N TYR A 19 20.26 -11.04 15.21
CA TYR A 19 20.57 -11.41 13.84
C TYR A 19 19.45 -12.34 13.36
N LEU A 20 18.45 -11.78 12.66
CA LEU A 20 17.57 -12.59 11.85
C LEU A 20 18.47 -13.19 10.77
N ASP A 21 18.76 -14.47 10.91
CA ASP A 21 19.46 -15.28 9.92
C ASP A 21 18.73 -15.12 8.58
N TYR A 22 19.24 -14.21 7.74
CA TYR A 22 18.64 -13.76 6.49
C TYR A 22 19.01 -14.68 5.32
N THR A 23 19.43 -15.91 5.61
CA THR A 23 19.84 -16.90 4.62
C THR A 23 18.66 -17.58 3.92
N SER A 24 17.42 -17.41 4.43
CA SER A 24 16.21 -17.90 3.78
C SER A 24 15.31 -16.75 3.32
N SER A 25 15.44 -16.44 2.02
CA SER A 25 14.55 -15.55 1.25
C SER A 25 13.18 -16.18 0.96
N THR A 26 12.92 -17.39 1.46
CA THR A 26 11.65 -18.09 1.25
C THR A 26 10.55 -17.53 2.16
N PHE A 27 9.40 -17.26 1.55
CA PHE A 27 8.22 -16.75 2.22
C PHE A 27 7.41 -17.91 2.83
N THR A 28 7.12 -17.83 4.14
CA THR A 28 6.38 -18.88 4.86
C THR A 28 5.01 -18.39 5.31
N ILE A 29 3.95 -18.75 4.59
CA ILE A 29 2.55 -18.38 4.90
C ILE A 29 2.12 -18.87 6.30
N ALA A 30 2.51 -20.09 6.68
CA ALA A 30 2.18 -20.68 7.99
C ALA A 30 2.94 -20.03 9.16
N GLY A 31 4.05 -19.36 8.88
CA GLY A 31 4.90 -18.67 9.86
C GLY A 31 4.33 -17.30 10.25
N ASN A 32 5.23 -16.34 10.50
CA ASN A 32 4.87 -14.95 10.83
C ASN A 32 5.19 -13.97 9.69
N ASP A 33 5.45 -14.47 8.48
CA ASP A 33 5.77 -13.64 7.33
C ASP A 33 4.52 -12.96 6.78
N VAL A 34 4.61 -11.67 6.44
CA VAL A 34 3.51 -10.89 5.89
C VAL A 34 3.93 -10.29 4.56
N LEU A 35 3.18 -10.58 3.50
CA LEU A 35 3.30 -9.89 2.22
C LEU A 35 2.55 -8.55 2.32
N VAL A 36 3.23 -7.45 2.06
CA VAL A 36 2.66 -6.09 2.09
C VAL A 36 2.67 -5.52 0.69
N PHE A 37 1.48 -5.22 0.14
CA PHE A 37 1.37 -4.60 -1.18
C PHE A 37 1.27 -3.07 -1.07
N VAL A 38 2.26 -2.37 -1.60
CA VAL A 38 2.28 -0.90 -1.71
C VAL A 38 1.57 -0.51 -3.01
N HIS A 39 0.31 -0.07 -2.91
CA HIS A 39 -0.51 0.25 -4.07
C HIS A 39 -0.29 1.70 -4.53
N ILE A 40 0.65 1.90 -5.45
CA ILE A 40 0.84 3.19 -6.13
C ILE A 40 -0.29 3.42 -7.14
N GLN A 41 -0.85 4.63 -7.18
CA GLN A 41 -1.95 4.96 -8.09
C GLN A 41 -1.53 4.71 -9.55
N LYS A 42 -2.45 4.10 -10.29
CA LYS A 42 -2.40 3.94 -11.76
C LYS A 42 -1.32 2.99 -12.29
N THR A 43 -0.81 2.11 -11.43
CA THR A 43 0.17 1.06 -11.79
C THR A 43 -0.46 -0.32 -11.96
N ALA A 44 -1.76 -0.39 -12.30
CA ALA A 44 -2.54 -1.64 -12.38
C ALA A 44 -2.66 -2.43 -11.06
N GLY A 45 -2.38 -1.81 -9.91
CA GLY A 45 -2.49 -2.44 -8.58
C GLY A 45 -3.86 -3.07 -8.29
N THR A 46 -4.97 -2.51 -8.83
CA THR A 46 -6.30 -3.14 -8.68
C THR A 46 -6.38 -4.54 -9.30
N SER A 47 -5.77 -4.75 -10.46
CA SER A 47 -5.76 -6.06 -11.11
C SER A 47 -4.84 -7.03 -10.36
N PHE A 48 -3.65 -6.57 -9.98
CA PHE A 48 -2.68 -7.39 -9.27
C PHE A 48 -3.16 -7.81 -7.87
N GLU A 49 -3.73 -6.91 -7.08
CA GLU A 49 -4.25 -7.27 -5.76
C GLU A 49 -5.44 -8.24 -5.86
N LYS A 50 -6.31 -8.10 -6.87
CA LYS A 50 -7.36 -9.09 -7.15
C LYS A 50 -6.77 -10.46 -7.47
N PHE A 51 -5.66 -10.51 -8.21
CA PHE A 51 -4.93 -11.74 -8.45
C PHE A 51 -4.41 -12.35 -7.15
N LEU A 52 -3.77 -11.55 -6.28
CA LEU A 52 -3.28 -12.01 -4.97
C LEU A 52 -4.38 -12.66 -4.11
N VAL A 53 -5.59 -12.10 -4.10
CA VAL A 53 -6.67 -12.61 -3.24
C VAL A 53 -7.54 -13.70 -3.88
N ARG A 54 -7.44 -13.97 -5.19
CA ARG A 54 -8.36 -14.90 -5.89
C ARG A 54 -7.70 -15.98 -6.72
N HIS A 55 -6.46 -15.78 -7.14
CA HIS A 55 -5.83 -16.59 -8.19
C HIS A 55 -4.45 -17.14 -7.80
N LEU A 56 -3.99 -16.90 -6.57
CA LEU A 56 -2.80 -17.58 -6.06
C LEU A 56 -3.09 -19.06 -5.82
N ASN A 57 -2.16 -19.91 -6.26
CA ASN A 57 -2.18 -21.33 -5.99
C ASN A 57 -1.52 -21.61 -4.64
N ILE A 58 -2.33 -21.61 -3.57
CA ILE A 58 -1.90 -21.87 -2.19
C ILE A 58 -2.85 -22.85 -1.53
N GLU A 59 -2.35 -23.62 -0.57
CA GLU A 59 -3.11 -24.66 0.15
C GLU A 59 -4.38 -24.11 0.82
N HIS A 60 -4.31 -22.88 1.35
CA HIS A 60 -5.40 -22.20 2.04
C HIS A 60 -5.72 -20.85 1.37
N PRO A 61 -6.58 -20.83 0.34
CA PRO A 61 -6.94 -19.61 -0.39
C PRO A 61 -7.65 -18.57 0.48
N CYS A 62 -7.58 -17.30 0.06
CA CYS A 62 -8.37 -16.24 0.68
C CYS A 62 -9.88 -16.47 0.47
N GLN A 63 -10.67 -16.13 1.48
CA GLN A 63 -12.13 -16.23 1.47
C GLN A 63 -12.74 -14.91 1.02
N CYS A 64 -13.28 -14.89 -0.21
CA CYS A 64 -13.93 -13.72 -0.80
C CYS A 64 -15.45 -13.92 -0.89
N SER A 65 -16.25 -13.02 -0.32
CA SER A 65 -17.71 -13.06 -0.48
C SER A 65 -18.18 -12.16 -1.64
N LYS A 66 -19.21 -12.60 -2.39
CA LYS A 66 -19.84 -11.79 -3.44
C LYS A 66 -20.33 -10.46 -2.84
N GLY A 67 -20.13 -9.36 -3.57
CA GLY A 67 -20.50 -8.00 -3.14
C GLY A 67 -19.52 -7.35 -2.15
N LYS A 68 -18.62 -8.10 -1.49
CA LYS A 68 -17.59 -7.52 -0.62
C LYS A 68 -16.33 -7.21 -1.42
N LYS A 69 -15.82 -5.98 -1.25
CA LYS A 69 -14.54 -5.57 -1.85
C LYS A 69 -13.33 -6.24 -1.16
N ARG A 70 -13.45 -6.62 0.11
CA ARG A 70 -12.37 -7.24 0.88
C ARG A 70 -12.56 -8.74 1.02
N CYS A 71 -11.47 -9.48 0.95
CA CYS A 71 -11.37 -10.91 1.23
C CYS A 71 -10.65 -11.13 2.56
N SER A 72 -10.96 -12.25 3.22
CA SER A 72 -10.20 -12.70 4.40
C SER A 72 -9.05 -13.59 3.93
N CYS A 73 -7.81 -13.25 4.29
CA CYS A 73 -6.62 -14.03 3.95
C CYS A 73 -5.95 -14.54 5.24
N PRO A 74 -6.59 -15.49 5.95
CA PRO A 74 -6.06 -16.01 7.21
C PRO A 74 -4.86 -16.92 6.96
N ARG A 75 -4.00 -17.06 7.97
CA ARG A 75 -2.96 -18.08 7.98
C ARG A 75 -3.55 -19.49 8.15
N PRO A 76 -2.90 -20.54 7.61
CA PRO A 76 -3.20 -21.93 7.95
C PRO A 76 -3.23 -22.11 9.47
N ASN A 77 -4.25 -22.79 9.98
CA ASN A 77 -4.45 -23.07 11.41
C ASN A 77 -4.58 -21.86 12.36
N LYS A 78 -4.53 -20.62 11.86
CA LYS A 78 -4.66 -19.39 12.67
C LYS A 78 -5.64 -18.41 12.03
N ARG A 79 -6.94 -18.64 12.29
CA ARG A 79 -8.05 -17.89 11.66
C ARG A 79 -8.02 -16.37 11.90
N ASN A 80 -7.41 -15.92 12.99
CA ASN A 80 -7.35 -14.50 13.35
C ASN A 80 -6.13 -13.78 12.79
N GLU A 81 -5.09 -14.51 12.35
CA GLU A 81 -3.85 -13.93 11.84
C GLU A 81 -3.87 -13.86 10.31
N VAL A 82 -3.32 -12.78 9.75
CA VAL A 82 -3.29 -12.59 8.30
C VAL A 82 -1.86 -12.67 7.75
N TRP A 83 -1.73 -13.22 6.54
CA TRP A 83 -0.45 -13.28 5.82
C TRP A 83 -0.32 -12.23 4.72
N LEU A 84 -1.42 -11.55 4.35
CA LEU A 84 -1.46 -10.53 3.30
C LEU A 84 -2.00 -9.20 3.82
N PHE A 85 -1.20 -8.14 3.71
CA PHE A 85 -1.59 -6.75 3.96
C PHE A 85 -1.75 -6.01 2.62
N SER A 86 -2.98 -5.71 2.25
CA SER A 86 -3.34 -5.10 0.96
C SER A 86 -4.72 -4.45 1.04
N ARG A 87 -5.09 -3.63 0.06
CA ARG A 87 -6.44 -3.05 -0.05
C ARG A 87 -7.51 -4.15 -0.10
N TYR A 88 -7.26 -5.23 -0.83
CA TYR A 88 -8.23 -6.30 -1.02
C TYR A 88 -8.23 -7.35 0.11
N SER A 89 -7.31 -7.28 1.08
CA SER A 89 -7.33 -8.12 2.29
C SER A 89 -7.67 -7.30 3.56
N THR A 90 -6.72 -6.49 4.02
CA THR A 90 -6.83 -5.68 5.24
C THR A 90 -7.55 -4.35 5.01
N GLY A 91 -7.68 -3.91 3.76
CA GLY A 91 -8.21 -2.59 3.44
C GLY A 91 -7.17 -1.51 3.68
N TRP A 92 -7.63 -0.26 3.72
CA TRP A 92 -6.77 0.91 3.93
C TRP A 92 -6.50 1.19 5.42
N LEU A 93 -6.04 0.18 6.17
CA LEU A 93 -5.78 0.33 7.61
C LEU A 93 -4.77 1.45 7.92
N CYS A 94 -3.80 1.64 7.02
CA CYS A 94 -2.77 2.67 7.16
C CYS A 94 -3.07 4.00 6.45
N GLY A 95 -4.22 4.12 5.78
CA GLY A 95 -4.54 5.28 4.95
C GLY A 95 -4.83 4.88 3.50
N LEU A 96 -5.60 5.71 2.81
CA LEU A 96 -5.91 5.51 1.39
C LEU A 96 -4.63 5.65 0.58
N HIS A 97 -4.24 4.60 -0.16
CA HIS A 97 -2.99 4.58 -0.92
C HIS A 97 -1.76 4.95 -0.08
N ALA A 98 -1.69 4.43 1.14
CA ALA A 98 -0.55 4.64 2.03
C ALA A 98 0.77 4.27 1.33
N ASP A 99 1.71 5.21 1.31
CA ASP A 99 3.02 5.04 0.70
C ASP A 99 3.98 4.22 1.58
N PHE A 100 5.23 4.06 1.13
CA PHE A 100 6.23 3.30 1.89
C PHE A 100 6.54 3.93 3.26
N THR A 101 6.56 5.26 3.35
CA THR A 101 6.78 5.99 4.62
C THR A 101 5.65 5.71 5.59
N GLU A 102 4.40 5.79 5.13
CA GLU A 102 3.23 5.51 5.94
C GLU A 102 3.17 4.05 6.37
N LEU A 103 3.47 3.11 5.48
CA LEU A 103 3.37 1.67 5.77
C LEU A 103 4.51 1.16 6.66
N TYR A 104 5.75 1.51 6.34
CA TYR A 104 6.97 0.97 6.97
C TYR A 104 7.56 1.93 8.00
N VAL A 105 7.97 3.13 7.57
CA VAL A 105 8.74 4.07 8.43
C VAL A 105 7.93 4.50 9.66
N SER A 106 6.61 4.72 9.51
CA SER A 106 5.73 5.06 10.64
C SER A 106 5.36 3.87 11.55
N GLY A 107 5.82 2.66 11.21
CA GLY A 107 5.46 1.41 11.89
C GLY A 107 3.98 1.02 11.77
N CYS A 108 3.25 1.58 10.80
CA CYS A 108 1.80 1.43 10.75
C CYS A 108 1.35 -0.02 10.55
N VAL A 109 1.98 -0.76 9.62
CA VAL A 109 1.56 -2.14 9.31
C VAL A 109 1.62 -3.02 10.55
N ASP A 110 2.74 -3.01 11.28
CA ASP A 110 2.90 -3.79 12.51
C ASP A 110 1.88 -3.38 13.58
N ARG A 111 1.75 -2.08 13.84
CA ARG A 111 0.79 -1.54 14.81
C ARG A 111 -0.65 -1.96 14.49
N MET A 112 -1.05 -1.88 13.23
CA MET A 112 -2.41 -2.21 12.80
C MET A 112 -2.69 -3.72 12.82
N LEU A 113 -1.70 -4.55 12.47
CA LEU A 113 -1.84 -6.01 12.57
C LEU A 113 -1.91 -6.47 14.02
N ASN A 114 -1.03 -5.96 14.90
CA ASN A 114 -1.09 -6.25 16.33
C ASN A 114 -2.44 -5.85 16.94
N LYS A 115 -2.96 -4.67 16.57
CA LYS A 115 -4.29 -4.22 17.00
C LYS A 115 -5.41 -5.14 16.51
N LYS A 116 -5.34 -5.58 15.24
CA LYS A 116 -6.34 -6.47 14.63
C LYS A 116 -6.32 -7.87 15.23
N GLU A 117 -5.13 -8.40 15.50
CA GLU A 117 -4.90 -9.77 15.98
C GLU A 117 -4.98 -9.89 17.51
N GLY A 118 -4.98 -8.75 18.23
CA GLY A 118 -5.07 -8.70 19.69
C GLY A 118 -3.79 -9.10 20.42
N ALA A 119 -2.71 -9.35 19.69
CA ALA A 119 -1.43 -9.77 20.25
C ALA A 119 -0.26 -9.14 19.49
N ARG A 120 0.81 -8.78 20.23
CA ARG A 120 2.09 -8.41 19.63
C ARG A 120 2.78 -9.65 19.10
N ARG A 121 3.26 -9.61 17.86
CA ARG A 121 3.99 -10.71 17.22
C ARG A 121 5.25 -10.18 16.54
N ILE A 122 6.31 -10.97 16.58
CA ILE A 122 7.51 -10.73 15.77
C ILE A 122 7.22 -11.25 14.36
N ARG A 123 7.25 -10.36 13.38
CA ARG A 123 6.93 -10.65 11.96
C ARG A 123 8.09 -10.25 11.06
N ARG A 124 8.20 -10.93 9.92
CA ARG A 124 9.01 -10.47 8.78
C ARG A 124 8.06 -9.90 7.72
N TYR A 125 8.39 -8.75 7.16
CA TYR A 125 7.57 -8.07 6.17
C TYR A 125 8.22 -8.12 4.80
N PHE A 126 7.48 -8.58 3.81
CA PHE A 126 7.90 -8.64 2.41
C PHE A 126 7.11 -7.59 1.65
N TYR A 127 7.73 -6.44 1.41
CA TYR A 127 7.09 -5.35 0.68
C TYR A 127 7.23 -5.59 -0.82
N THR A 128 6.14 -5.41 -1.55
CA THR A 128 6.11 -5.52 -3.01
C THR A 128 5.20 -4.44 -3.58
N THR A 129 5.47 -4.05 -4.82
CA THR A 129 4.67 -3.04 -5.54
C THR A 129 4.58 -3.39 -7.02
N PHE A 130 3.82 -2.59 -7.77
CA PHE A 130 3.82 -2.57 -9.22
C PHE A 130 4.19 -1.16 -9.67
N LEU A 131 5.14 -1.09 -10.61
CA LEU A 131 5.53 0.14 -11.28
C LEU A 131 4.95 0.16 -12.69
N ARG A 132 4.90 1.36 -13.27
CA ARG A 132 4.46 1.60 -14.64
C ARG A 132 5.32 2.71 -15.23
N GLU A 133 5.55 2.64 -16.54
CA GLU A 133 6.21 3.71 -17.29
C GLU A 133 5.59 5.08 -16.90
N PRO A 134 6.41 6.07 -16.48
CA PRO A 134 5.94 7.30 -15.84
C PRO A 134 4.93 8.10 -16.67
N THR A 135 5.14 8.28 -17.97
CA THR A 135 4.23 9.04 -18.83
C THR A 135 2.87 8.35 -18.94
N ALA A 136 2.84 7.05 -19.18
CA ALA A 136 1.60 6.27 -19.24
C ALA A 136 0.87 6.26 -17.89
N ARG A 137 1.62 6.20 -16.78
CA ARG A 137 1.06 6.29 -15.42
C ARG A 137 0.44 7.67 -15.19
N PHE A 138 1.15 8.74 -15.52
CA PHE A 138 0.71 10.13 -15.38
C PHE A 138 -0.54 10.44 -16.21
N ILE A 139 -0.55 10.09 -17.51
CA ILE A 139 -1.73 10.26 -18.37
C ILE A 139 -2.92 9.43 -17.88
N SER A 140 -2.66 8.25 -17.30
CA SER A 140 -3.70 7.45 -16.68
C SER A 140 -4.27 8.08 -15.41
N GLU A 141 -3.45 8.82 -14.66
CA GLU A 141 -3.87 9.59 -13.48
C GLU A 141 -4.72 10.77 -13.91
N TYR A 142 -4.23 11.60 -14.84
CA TYR A 142 -4.98 12.70 -15.45
C TYR A 142 -6.39 12.26 -15.87
N ARG A 143 -6.51 11.20 -16.68
CA ARG A 143 -7.83 10.70 -17.13
C ARG A 143 -8.72 10.20 -16.00
N HIS A 144 -8.16 9.84 -14.85
CA HIS A 144 -8.95 9.42 -13.69
C HIS A 144 -9.41 10.62 -12.86
N VAL A 145 -8.52 11.61 -12.69
CA VAL A 145 -8.80 12.88 -12.02
C VAL A 145 -9.86 13.65 -12.78
N ASN A 146 -9.73 13.78 -14.10
CA ASN A 146 -10.72 14.38 -14.99
C ASN A 146 -12.11 13.73 -14.89
N ARG A 147 -12.23 12.51 -14.35
CA ARG A 147 -13.51 11.83 -14.06
C ARG A 147 -13.88 11.83 -12.57
N GLY A 148 -13.31 12.74 -11.77
CA GLY A 148 -13.64 12.98 -10.37
C GLY A 148 -12.78 12.26 -9.32
N ALA A 149 -11.67 11.61 -9.69
CA ALA A 149 -10.79 11.02 -8.69
C ALA A 149 -9.92 12.09 -7.99
N THR A 150 -9.99 12.19 -6.67
CA THR A 150 -9.19 13.15 -5.89
C THR A 150 -8.18 12.50 -4.95
N TRP A 151 -8.49 11.31 -4.43
CA TRP A 151 -7.78 10.67 -3.31
C TRP A 151 -7.60 11.56 -2.08
N ILE A 152 -8.50 12.53 -1.88
CA ILE A 152 -8.40 13.53 -0.79
C ILE A 152 -8.32 12.92 0.62
N ALA A 153 -8.76 11.67 0.80
CA ALA A 153 -8.67 10.95 2.07
C ALA A 153 -7.29 10.29 2.33
N SER A 154 -6.31 10.47 1.45
CA SER A 154 -4.91 10.08 1.71
C SER A 154 -4.35 10.93 2.86
N ARG A 155 -3.58 10.32 3.76
CA ARG A 155 -3.15 10.97 5.00
C ARG A 155 -1.77 11.61 4.89
N HIS A 156 -0.89 11.07 4.04
CA HIS A 156 0.46 11.56 3.81
C HIS A 156 1.28 11.69 5.11
N ILE A 157 1.12 10.72 6.03
CA ILE A 157 1.81 10.77 7.33
C ILE A 157 3.31 10.65 7.15
N CYS A 158 4.03 11.69 7.56
CA CYS A 158 5.48 11.71 7.67
C CYS A 158 5.87 12.33 9.02
N ASN A 159 6.92 11.81 9.67
CA ASN A 159 7.34 12.24 11.01
C ASN A 159 6.20 12.28 12.05
N GLY A 160 5.27 11.31 11.96
CA GLY A 160 4.18 11.14 12.92
C GLY A 160 2.96 12.06 12.73
N ARG A 161 2.93 12.93 11.72
CA ARG A 161 1.79 13.83 11.45
C ARG A 161 1.44 13.92 9.97
N ALA A 162 0.23 14.40 9.68
CA ALA A 162 -0.17 14.80 8.33
C ALA A 162 0.46 16.17 7.96
N PRO A 163 0.64 16.47 6.67
CA PRO A 163 1.07 17.79 6.22
C PRO A 163 -0.01 18.83 6.53
N THR A 164 0.39 20.08 6.72
CA THR A 164 -0.53 21.22 6.74
C THR A 164 -0.95 21.59 5.30
N SER A 165 -1.98 22.41 5.16
CA SER A 165 -2.40 22.92 3.85
C SER A 165 -1.33 23.78 3.17
N ASP A 166 -0.41 24.38 3.94
CA ASP A 166 0.72 25.15 3.40
C ASP A 166 1.84 24.24 2.88
N GLU A 167 2.05 23.10 3.53
CA GLU A 167 3.05 22.10 3.14
C GLU A 167 2.59 21.27 1.94
N LEU A 168 1.29 21.01 1.84
CA LEU A 168 0.69 20.30 0.72
C LEU A 168 -0.62 20.95 0.25
N PRO A 169 -0.55 22.06 -0.50
CA PRO A 169 -1.72 22.71 -1.07
C PRO A 169 -2.44 21.80 -2.09
N LEU A 170 -3.76 21.97 -2.21
CA LEU A 170 -4.55 21.25 -3.19
C LEU A 170 -4.57 21.99 -4.53
N CYS A 171 -4.62 21.24 -5.63
CA CYS A 171 -4.82 21.78 -6.98
C CYS A 171 -6.28 22.09 -7.32
N PHE A 172 -7.20 21.84 -6.38
CA PHE A 172 -8.63 21.83 -6.61
C PHE A 172 -9.39 22.19 -5.33
N ASP A 173 -10.65 22.60 -5.47
CA ASP A 173 -11.53 22.86 -4.33
C ASP A 173 -11.99 21.52 -3.71
N PRO A 174 -11.71 21.24 -2.43
CA PRO A 174 -12.06 19.98 -1.80
C PRO A 174 -13.58 19.69 -1.74
N ASN A 175 -14.42 20.72 -1.87
CA ASN A 175 -15.88 20.58 -1.88
C ASN A 175 -16.43 20.27 -3.28
N LEU A 176 -15.72 20.69 -4.34
CA LEU A 176 -16.16 20.49 -5.73
C LEU A 176 -15.46 19.29 -6.36
N GLY A 177 -14.18 19.08 -6.07
CA GLY A 177 -13.35 18.07 -6.73
C GLY A 177 -12.51 18.66 -7.86
N TRP A 178 -11.97 17.78 -8.71
CA TRP A 178 -11.09 18.13 -9.83
C TRP A 178 -11.50 17.43 -11.13
N ASP A 179 -12.78 17.08 -11.24
CA ASP A 179 -13.39 16.61 -12.47
C ASP A 179 -13.36 17.68 -13.57
N ASP A 180 -13.47 17.22 -14.82
CA ASP A 180 -13.43 18.05 -16.02
C ASP A 180 -12.19 18.95 -16.21
N VAL A 181 -11.16 18.78 -15.37
CA VAL A 181 -9.85 19.47 -15.53
C VAL A 181 -9.24 19.18 -16.90
N SER A 182 -8.76 20.20 -17.58
CA SER A 182 -8.01 20.04 -18.84
C SER A 182 -6.60 19.49 -18.58
N LEU A 183 -5.98 18.88 -19.60
CA LEU A 183 -4.59 18.43 -19.49
C LEU A 183 -3.64 19.61 -19.17
N ASN A 184 -3.93 20.78 -19.70
CA ASN A 184 -3.12 21.98 -19.46
C ASN A 184 -3.17 22.37 -17.99
N GLU A 185 -4.35 22.50 -17.39
CA GLU A 185 -4.50 22.82 -15.95
C GLU A 185 -3.88 21.74 -15.06
N PHE A 186 -4.05 20.47 -15.42
CA PHE A 186 -3.46 19.36 -14.69
C PHE A 186 -1.92 19.43 -14.65
N LEU A 187 -1.29 19.84 -15.76
CA LEU A 187 0.17 20.02 -15.84
C LEU A 187 0.66 21.27 -15.10
N HIS A 188 -0.14 22.33 -15.07
CA HIS A 188 0.29 23.64 -14.55
C HIS A 188 0.13 23.79 -13.04
N CYS A 189 -0.58 22.89 -12.35
CA CYS A 189 -0.61 22.93 -10.89
C CYS A 189 0.73 22.47 -10.30
N PRO A 190 1.47 23.33 -9.56
CA PRO A 190 2.77 22.99 -8.99
C PRO A 190 2.68 21.96 -7.86
N PHE A 191 1.50 21.78 -7.26
CA PHE A 191 1.25 20.85 -6.16
C PHE A 191 0.60 19.53 -6.62
N ASN A 192 0.60 19.26 -7.93
CA ASN A 192 -0.02 18.05 -8.44
C ASN A 192 0.77 16.80 -8.03
N LEU A 193 0.21 16.03 -7.10
CA LEU A 193 0.81 14.81 -6.59
C LEU A 193 1.09 13.76 -7.67
N ALA A 194 0.45 13.84 -8.85
CA ALA A 194 0.75 12.95 -9.96
C ALA A 194 2.21 13.07 -10.43
N PHE A 195 2.92 14.16 -10.17
CA PHE A 195 4.34 14.26 -10.53
C PHE A 195 5.26 13.41 -9.63
N ASN A 196 4.85 13.14 -8.38
CA ASN A 196 5.72 12.57 -7.34
C ASN A 196 5.16 11.26 -6.75
N ARG A 197 4.64 10.37 -7.60
CA ARG A 197 4.12 9.05 -7.20
C ARG A 197 5.06 7.90 -7.55
#